data_AF-A0A9W9XZE5-F1
#
_entry.id   AF-A0A9W9XZE5-F1
#
_cell.length_a   1.000
_cell.length_b   1.000
_cell.length_c   1.000
_cell.angle_alpha   90.00
_cell.angle_beta   90.00
_cell.angle_gamma   90.00
#
_symmetry.space_group_name_H-M   'P 1'
#
loop_
_entity.id
_entity.type
_entity.pdbx_description
1 polymer ?
#
loop_
_entity_poly.entity_id
_entity_poly.type
_entity_poly.pdbx_seq_one_letter_code
_entity_poly.pdbx_strand_id
1 'polypeptide(L)'
;MDVKSLPDFRFFPYPVKHPSVESKELLPTDDPITLNTSSSWTYCGPLLTLESCNLPSSFNTWAEATISGSIMPSLFSFLAYVHDFLTKNNQSHYWLTIRASKGSDEFDTPRWHTDDLFFSPLQPPINHAKRQSLFSPITNILKSTWTGPTNQDLSTPISLSSPETEDHHHQPTTPAAQIPSTSPNPTNWKLTTTLLGPGTLFIPPRTNRLARATQQAAKAAARAADPNHVCVSVRCVGCAMATESVREQLARDLGGHGIVQASAGECVFFRVGEDDGAVHSEPRSHGDRVFVNVVPGHEADLKALMGKWGMEYPRAWCVGLPLVIGEGEECLRDVGVEI
;
A
#
# COMPACT_ATOMS: atom_id res chain seq x y z
N MET A 1 -2.23 0.60 23.10
CA MET A 1 -3.20 -0.30 22.46
C MET A 1 -2.39 -1.26 21.61
N ASP A 2 -2.53 -2.56 21.80
CA ASP A 2 -1.75 -3.57 21.07
C ASP A 2 -2.36 -3.81 19.69
N VAL A 3 -1.59 -3.55 18.63
CA VAL A 3 -1.98 -3.76 17.23
C VAL A 3 -2.38 -5.21 16.94
N LYS A 4 -1.82 -6.20 17.64
CA LYS A 4 -2.19 -7.61 17.44
C LYS A 4 -3.65 -7.89 17.80
N SER A 5 -4.22 -7.10 18.71
CA SER A 5 -5.62 -7.20 19.12
C SER A 5 -6.59 -6.42 18.22
N LEU A 6 -6.07 -5.65 17.25
CA LEU A 6 -6.90 -4.80 16.40
C LEU A 6 -7.51 -5.55 15.22
N PRO A 7 -8.76 -5.20 14.84
CA PRO A 7 -9.42 -5.72 13.64
C PRO A 7 -8.72 -5.23 12.36
N ASP A 8 -9.19 -5.70 11.20
CA ASP A 8 -8.72 -5.27 9.87
C ASP A 8 -8.72 -3.75 9.71
N PHE A 9 -9.69 -3.05 10.29
CA PHE A 9 -9.65 -1.60 10.43
C PHE A 9 -10.47 -1.08 11.60
N ARG A 10 -10.10 0.11 12.11
CA ARG A 10 -10.80 0.79 13.19
C ARG A 10 -10.56 2.30 13.16
N PHE A 11 -11.60 3.08 13.44
CA PHE A 11 -11.48 4.51 13.68
C PHE A 11 -11.08 4.78 15.13
N PHE A 12 -10.21 5.77 15.30
CA PHE A 12 -9.78 6.26 16.60
C PHE A 12 -9.90 7.78 16.62
N PRO A 13 -10.54 8.36 17.65
CA PRO A 13 -10.42 9.79 17.89
C PRO A 13 -8.98 10.09 18.34
N TYR A 14 -8.44 11.22 17.88
CA TYR A 14 -7.24 11.80 18.45
C TYR A 14 -7.53 13.21 18.97
N PRO A 15 -6.87 13.66 20.04
CA PRO A 15 -7.11 14.99 20.59
C PRO A 15 -6.73 16.05 19.55
N VAL A 16 -7.70 16.81 19.06
CA VAL A 16 -7.43 17.99 18.23
C VAL A 16 -7.08 19.12 19.18
N LYS A 17 -5.80 19.49 19.24
CA LYS A 17 -5.41 20.75 19.89
C LYS A 17 -5.81 21.88 18.94
N HIS A 18 -7.00 22.42 19.14
CA HIS A 18 -7.28 23.78 18.67
C HIS A 18 -6.34 24.74 19.42
N PRO A 19 -5.82 25.80 18.76
CA PRO A 19 -5.11 26.84 19.49
C PRO A 19 -6.02 27.31 20.64
N SER A 20 -5.52 27.15 21.86
CA SER A 20 -6.25 27.49 23.08
C SER A 20 -6.68 28.96 23.04
N VAL A 21 -7.95 29.20 23.33
CA VAL A 21 -8.58 30.52 23.45
C VAL A 21 -7.99 31.36 24.62
N GLU A 22 -6.98 30.87 25.34
CA GLU A 22 -6.38 31.55 26.48
C GLU A 22 -5.21 32.49 26.14
N SER A 23 -4.75 32.55 24.88
CA SER A 23 -3.73 33.51 24.45
C SER A 23 -4.32 34.56 23.51
N LYS A 24 -5.09 35.50 24.06
CA LYS A 24 -5.45 36.75 23.36
C LYS A 24 -4.22 37.66 23.24
N GLU A 25 -3.26 37.28 22.40
CA GLU A 25 -2.22 38.21 21.93
C GLU A 25 -1.91 37.90 20.46
N LEU A 26 -2.50 38.72 19.58
CA LEU A 26 -2.07 39.01 18.21
C LEU A 26 -1.65 37.81 17.35
N LEU A 27 -2.59 36.89 17.09
CA LEU A 27 -2.45 35.94 15.97
C LEU A 27 -3.29 36.39 14.77
N PRO A 28 -2.80 36.17 13.53
CA PRO A 28 -3.57 36.44 12.33
C PRO A 28 -4.90 35.68 12.40
N THR A 29 -5.91 36.23 11.73
CA THR A 29 -7.23 35.62 11.53
C THR A 29 -7.15 34.12 11.29
N ASP A 30 -8.17 33.37 11.74
CA ASP A 30 -8.44 31.97 11.37
C ASP A 30 -8.60 31.87 9.84
N ASP A 31 -7.51 32.03 9.11
CA ASP A 31 -7.51 31.98 7.66
C ASP A 31 -7.83 30.52 7.30
N PRO A 32 -8.93 30.27 6.58
CA PRO A 32 -9.31 28.91 6.22
C PRO A 32 -8.16 28.28 5.44
N ILE A 33 -7.79 27.06 5.81
CA ILE A 33 -6.74 26.31 5.10
C ILE A 33 -7.23 26.07 3.67
N THR A 34 -6.49 26.60 2.69
CA THR A 34 -6.73 26.37 1.26
C THR A 34 -5.45 25.92 0.58
N LEU A 35 -5.56 25.37 -0.63
CA LEU A 35 -4.42 24.88 -1.40
C LEU A 35 -4.15 25.74 -2.63
N ASN A 36 -2.87 26.11 -2.79
CA ASN A 36 -2.36 26.80 -3.97
C ASN A 36 -2.18 25.82 -5.14
N THR A 37 -1.76 24.58 -4.85
CA THR A 37 -1.50 23.54 -5.86
C THR A 37 -1.72 22.13 -5.29
N SER A 38 -1.85 21.15 -6.16
CA SER A 38 -1.79 19.73 -5.80
C SER A 38 -0.33 19.29 -5.71
N SER A 39 0.10 18.80 -4.56
CA SER A 39 1.47 18.35 -4.33
C SER A 39 1.52 17.37 -3.16
N SER A 40 2.68 16.80 -2.90
CA SER A 40 2.87 15.91 -1.75
C SER A 40 4.23 16.11 -1.12
N TRP A 41 4.28 15.92 0.19
CA TRP A 41 5.53 15.83 0.95
C TRP A 41 5.60 14.48 1.65
N THR A 42 6.78 13.88 1.65
CA THR A 42 7.03 12.57 2.23
C THR A 42 8.29 12.61 3.09
N TYR A 43 8.26 11.88 4.19
CA TYR A 43 9.38 11.62 5.06
C TYR A 43 9.47 10.12 5.37
N CYS A 44 10.67 9.56 5.26
CA CYS A 44 10.98 8.20 5.66
C CYS A 44 12.17 8.22 6.63
N GLY A 45 11.95 7.81 7.88
CA GLY A 45 12.96 7.92 8.94
C GLY A 45 12.43 7.72 10.35
N PRO A 46 13.21 8.11 11.38
CA PRO A 46 12.78 8.14 12.78
C PRO A 46 11.55 9.02 13.02
N LEU A 47 10.83 8.82 14.13
CA LEU A 47 9.75 9.73 14.52
C LEU A 47 10.26 11.16 14.58
N LEU A 48 9.53 12.10 13.95
CA LEU A 48 9.92 13.50 13.91
C LEU A 48 9.82 14.13 15.30
N THR A 49 10.68 15.10 15.59
CA THR A 49 10.47 15.97 16.76
C THR A 49 9.31 16.91 16.47
N LEU A 50 8.34 17.00 17.38
CA LEU A 50 7.12 17.81 17.20
C LEU A 50 7.33 19.28 17.58
N GLU A 51 8.33 19.89 16.95
CA GLU A 51 8.69 21.30 17.06
C GLU A 51 8.86 21.86 15.65
N SER A 52 8.21 22.99 15.35
CA SER A 52 8.16 23.52 13.98
C SER A 52 9.54 23.81 13.40
N CYS A 53 10.51 24.22 14.23
CA CYS A 53 11.89 24.49 13.81
C CYS A 53 12.69 23.22 13.49
N ASN A 54 12.22 22.05 13.90
CA ASN A 54 12.92 20.78 13.72
C ASN A 54 12.32 19.92 12.59
N LEU A 55 11.29 20.41 11.90
CA LEU A 55 10.80 19.75 10.70
C LEU A 55 11.82 19.89 9.57
N PRO A 56 11.96 18.87 8.69
CA PRO A 56 12.86 18.96 7.54
C PRO A 56 12.58 20.22 6.70
N SER A 57 13.62 20.90 6.23
CA SER A 57 13.49 22.14 5.43
C SER A 57 12.61 21.95 4.18
N SER A 58 12.60 20.75 3.60
CA SER A 58 11.72 20.38 2.49
C SER A 58 10.23 20.41 2.86
N PHE A 59 9.86 20.21 4.13
CA PHE A 59 8.49 20.40 4.61
C PHE A 59 8.10 21.86 4.55
N ASN A 60 8.93 22.75 5.07
CA ASN A 60 8.66 24.20 5.07
C ASN A 60 8.53 24.73 3.65
N THR A 61 9.47 24.34 2.78
CA THR A 61 9.43 24.67 1.34
C THR A 61 8.13 24.18 0.69
N TRP A 62 7.73 22.94 0.98
CA TRP A 62 6.49 22.38 0.44
C TRP A 62 5.25 23.09 0.98
N ALA A 63 5.18 23.33 2.30
CA ALA A 63 4.05 23.95 2.96
C ALA A 63 3.82 25.38 2.45
N GLU A 64 4.88 26.19 2.34
CA GLU A 64 4.83 27.55 1.80
C GLU A 64 4.33 27.58 0.35
N ALA A 65 4.81 26.66 -0.49
CA ALA A 65 4.40 26.60 -1.89
C ALA A 65 2.98 26.04 -2.09
N THR A 66 2.50 25.21 -1.16
CA THR A 66 1.29 24.38 -1.37
C THR A 66 0.07 24.89 -0.61
N ILE A 67 0.25 25.42 0.59
CA ILE A 67 -0.82 25.65 1.57
C ILE A 67 -0.92 27.14 1.87
N SER A 68 -2.14 27.68 1.79
CA SER A 68 -2.50 28.96 2.39
C SER A 68 -3.09 28.70 3.79
N GLY A 69 -2.68 29.47 4.79
CA GLY A 69 -2.98 29.18 6.20
C GLY A 69 -2.00 28.19 6.82
N SER A 70 -2.38 27.52 7.91
CA SER A 70 -1.49 26.59 8.63
C SER A 70 -2.15 25.26 8.96
N ILE A 71 -1.56 24.16 8.47
CA ILE A 71 -1.95 22.80 8.86
C ILE A 71 -1.27 22.33 10.15
N MET A 72 -0.33 23.12 10.70
CA MET A 72 0.57 22.68 11.78
C MET A 72 -0.15 22.23 13.05
N PRO A 73 -1.16 22.96 13.60
CA PRO A 73 -1.85 22.53 14.81
C PRO A 73 -2.52 21.16 14.64
N SER A 74 -3.21 20.95 13.52
CA SER A 74 -3.90 19.70 13.20
C SER A 74 -2.92 18.56 12.90
N LEU A 75 -1.84 18.85 12.16
CA LEU A 75 -0.79 17.88 11.85
C LEU A 75 -0.08 17.43 13.14
N PHE A 76 0.33 18.36 14.01
CA PHE A 76 1.02 18.03 15.26
C PHE A 76 0.11 17.30 16.25
N SER A 77 -1.18 17.64 16.28
CA SER A 77 -2.18 16.88 17.06
C SER A 77 -2.24 15.42 16.60
N PHE A 78 -2.31 15.19 15.29
CA PHE A 78 -2.31 13.85 14.73
C PHE A 78 -0.98 13.12 14.96
N LEU A 79 0.16 13.76 14.69
CA LEU A 79 1.48 13.14 14.86
C LEU A 79 1.79 12.82 16.33
N ALA A 80 1.33 13.63 17.29
CA ALA A 80 1.45 13.33 18.71
C ALA A 80 0.71 12.02 19.06
N TYR A 81 -0.50 11.85 18.54
CA TYR A 81 -1.24 10.59 18.69
C TYR A 81 -0.52 9.42 18.01
N VAL A 82 -0.04 9.62 16.78
CA VAL A 82 0.72 8.59 16.04
C VAL A 82 1.96 8.18 16.83
N HIS A 83 2.76 9.10 17.35
CA HIS A 83 3.99 8.79 18.08
C HIS A 83 3.71 7.95 19.34
N ASP A 84 2.68 8.29 20.10
CA ASP A 84 2.22 7.49 21.24
C ASP A 84 1.75 6.09 20.81
N PHE A 85 0.96 6.01 19.73
CA PHE A 85 0.49 4.74 19.18
C PHE A 85 1.64 3.85 18.70
N LEU A 86 2.60 4.41 17.95
CA LEU A 86 3.76 3.70 17.41
C LEU A 86 4.69 3.22 18.53
N THR A 87 4.99 4.10 19.49
CA THR A 87 5.87 3.77 20.63
C THR A 87 5.28 2.63 21.47
N LYS A 88 3.97 2.64 21.72
CA LYS A 88 3.26 1.54 22.40
C LYS A 88 3.29 0.21 21.65
N ASN A 89 3.62 0.22 20.35
CA ASN A 89 3.74 -0.95 19.49
C ASN A 89 5.19 -1.21 19.07
N ASN A 90 6.17 -0.68 19.81
CA ASN A 90 7.60 -0.85 19.58
C ASN A 90 8.05 -0.39 18.18
N GLN A 91 7.42 0.65 17.65
CA GLN A 91 7.80 1.29 16.40
C GLN A 91 8.35 2.69 16.69
N SER A 92 9.52 2.98 16.13
CA SER A 92 10.22 4.26 16.26
C SER A 92 10.55 4.90 14.91
N HIS A 93 10.09 4.29 13.82
CA HIS A 93 10.34 4.73 12.45
C HIS A 93 9.08 4.59 11.61
N TYR A 94 8.97 5.43 10.60
CA TYR A 94 7.81 5.47 9.73
C TYR A 94 8.11 6.05 8.35
N TRP A 95 7.19 5.78 7.43
CA TRP A 95 7.00 6.48 6.18
C TRP A 95 5.75 7.35 6.32
N LEU A 96 5.94 8.66 6.46
CA LEU A 96 4.91 9.67 6.56
C LEU A 96 4.72 10.34 5.20
N THR A 97 3.49 10.39 4.70
CA THR A 97 3.14 11.13 3.47
C THR A 97 1.98 12.08 3.74
N ILE A 98 2.13 13.33 3.33
CA ILE A 98 1.08 14.34 3.31
C ILE A 98 0.78 14.64 1.85
N ARG A 99 -0.46 14.42 1.43
CA ARG A 99 -0.95 14.69 0.08
C ARG A 99 -1.95 15.83 0.13
N ALA A 100 -1.61 16.93 -0.55
CA ALA A 100 -2.50 18.05 -0.80
C ALA A 100 -3.05 17.93 -2.22
N SER A 101 -4.37 18.00 -2.37
CA SER A 101 -5.04 17.84 -3.66
C SER A 101 -6.10 18.91 -3.85
N LYS A 102 -6.01 19.66 -4.94
CA LYS A 102 -7.10 20.50 -5.44
C LYS A 102 -8.28 19.62 -5.84
N GLY A 103 -9.45 20.24 -5.88
CA GLY A 103 -10.68 19.58 -6.34
C GLY A 103 -10.53 18.96 -7.73
N SER A 104 -11.03 17.75 -7.91
CA SER A 104 -11.08 17.04 -9.20
C SER A 104 -12.34 16.17 -9.31
N ASP A 105 -12.59 15.68 -10.52
CA ASP A 105 -13.62 14.70 -10.87
C ASP A 105 -13.06 13.26 -10.95
N GLU A 106 -11.74 13.08 -10.76
CA GLU A 106 -11.05 11.79 -10.88
C GLU A 106 -11.71 10.70 -10.03
N PHE A 107 -12.23 11.07 -8.86
CA PHE A 107 -12.81 10.17 -7.87
C PHE A 107 -14.35 10.16 -7.87
N ASP A 108 -14.99 10.71 -8.91
CA ASP A 108 -16.45 10.59 -9.10
C ASP A 108 -16.87 9.12 -9.26
N THR A 109 -16.02 8.36 -9.93
CA THR A 109 -15.99 6.91 -9.88
C THR A 109 -15.00 6.47 -8.79
N PRO A 110 -15.45 5.76 -7.73
CA PRO A 110 -14.56 5.34 -6.66
C PRO A 110 -13.49 4.37 -7.16
N ARG A 111 -12.27 4.50 -6.64
CA ARG A 111 -11.15 3.61 -6.90
C ARG A 111 -11.00 2.63 -5.75
N TRP A 112 -11.93 1.68 -5.65
CA TRP A 112 -11.88 0.66 -4.63
C TRP A 112 -10.62 -0.20 -4.75
N HIS A 113 -9.81 -0.21 -3.71
CA HIS A 113 -8.60 -1.01 -3.68
C HIS A 113 -8.24 -1.48 -2.26
N THR A 114 -7.25 -2.37 -2.21
CA THR A 114 -6.50 -2.72 -1.02
C THR A 114 -5.06 -2.35 -1.31
N ASP A 115 -4.37 -1.85 -0.30
CA ASP A 115 -2.93 -1.65 -0.39
C ASP A 115 -2.23 -3.02 -0.41
N ASP A 116 -1.14 -3.13 -1.16
CA ASP A 116 -0.26 -4.29 -1.11
C ASP A 116 0.53 -4.32 0.21
N LEU A 117 1.12 -5.47 0.53
CA LEU A 117 2.09 -5.57 1.62
C LEU A 117 3.30 -4.67 1.33
N PHE A 118 3.75 -3.93 2.34
CA PHE A 118 5.01 -3.18 2.26
C PHE A 118 6.21 -4.10 2.43
N PHE A 119 6.08 -5.03 3.37
CA PHE A 119 7.15 -5.91 3.80
C PHE A 119 6.65 -7.37 3.70
N SER A 120 7.28 -8.18 2.85
CA SER A 120 6.97 -9.60 2.80
C SER A 120 7.56 -10.27 4.03
N PRO A 121 6.83 -11.16 4.71
CA PRO A 121 7.42 -11.99 5.75
C PRO A 121 8.66 -12.71 5.22
N LEU A 122 9.70 -12.87 6.06
CA LEU A 122 10.85 -13.68 5.69
C LEU A 122 10.33 -15.08 5.32
N GLN A 123 10.48 -15.51 4.06
CA GLN A 123 10.17 -16.88 3.71
C GLN A 123 11.10 -17.79 4.53
N PRO A 124 10.59 -18.82 5.22
CA PRO A 124 11.47 -19.79 5.84
C PRO A 124 12.38 -20.38 4.75
N PRO A 125 13.66 -20.68 5.07
CA PRO A 125 14.55 -21.30 4.11
C PRO A 125 13.86 -22.53 3.52
N ILE A 126 13.81 -22.60 2.19
CA ILE A 126 13.28 -23.76 1.48
C ILE A 126 14.16 -24.94 1.89
N ASN A 127 13.68 -25.74 2.84
CA ASN A 127 14.30 -27.01 3.15
C ASN A 127 14.08 -27.92 1.94
N HIS A 128 15.08 -28.01 1.06
CA HIS A 128 15.22 -29.14 0.15
C HIS A 128 15.57 -30.39 0.96
N ALA A 129 14.64 -30.85 1.80
CA ALA A 129 14.79 -32.05 2.59
C ALA A 129 13.49 -32.87 2.57
N LYS A 130 13.61 -34.06 1.96
CA LYS A 130 12.65 -35.18 1.93
C LYS A 130 11.40 -34.99 1.06
N ARG A 131 11.61 -35.25 -0.23
CA ARG A 131 10.67 -36.02 -1.06
C ARG A 131 10.51 -37.41 -0.42
N GLN A 132 9.60 -37.55 0.55
CA GLN A 132 9.09 -38.86 0.97
C GLN A 132 7.73 -39.08 0.29
N SER A 133 7.82 -39.76 -0.86
CA SER A 133 6.85 -40.69 -1.43
C SER A 133 5.60 -40.94 -0.56
N LEU A 134 4.50 -40.27 -0.88
CA LEU A 134 3.15 -40.71 -0.50
C LEU A 134 2.68 -41.76 -1.53
N PHE A 135 3.26 -42.96 -1.46
CA PHE A 135 2.58 -44.15 -1.94
C PHE A 135 2.04 -44.87 -0.70
N SER A 136 0.74 -44.72 -0.46
CA SER A 136 0.01 -45.58 0.48
C SER A 136 -0.03 -47.01 -0.08
N PRO A 137 0.24 -48.06 0.73
CA PRO A 137 0.13 -49.43 0.28
C PRO A 137 -1.34 -49.86 0.26
N ILE A 138 -1.87 -50.13 -0.93
CA ILE A 138 -3.12 -50.88 -1.08
C ILE A 138 -2.79 -52.35 -0.85
N THR A 139 -3.33 -52.93 0.23
CA THR A 139 -3.36 -54.37 0.45
C THR A 139 -4.53 -55.03 -0.29
N ASN A 140 -4.24 -56.25 -0.76
CA ASN A 140 -4.98 -57.12 -1.68
C ASN A 140 -6.43 -57.47 -1.31
N ILE A 141 -7.23 -57.86 -2.32
CA ILE A 141 -7.84 -59.21 -2.56
C ILE A 141 -9.11 -59.06 -3.44
N LEU A 142 -9.11 -59.63 -4.66
CA LEU A 142 -10.02 -60.73 -5.07
C LEU A 142 -9.70 -61.25 -6.49
N LYS A 143 -9.81 -62.58 -6.64
CA LYS A 143 -9.56 -63.43 -7.81
C LYS A 143 -10.79 -63.52 -8.73
N SER A 144 -10.58 -63.67 -10.05
CA SER A 144 -11.18 -64.73 -10.90
C SER A 144 -10.70 -64.57 -12.37
N THR A 145 -9.79 -65.39 -12.90
CA THR A 145 -9.93 -66.65 -13.67
C THR A 145 -10.35 -66.55 -15.16
N TRP A 146 -9.53 -67.21 -16.01
CA TRP A 146 -9.73 -67.75 -17.40
C TRP A 146 -9.45 -66.83 -18.60
N THR A 147 -8.89 -67.22 -19.77
CA THR A 147 -8.06 -68.34 -20.34
C THR A 147 -7.64 -67.88 -21.78
N GLY A 148 -6.43 -68.22 -22.28
CA GLY A 148 -5.77 -67.71 -23.52
C GLY A 148 -6.31 -68.21 -24.89
N PRO A 149 -5.50 -68.41 -25.99
CA PRO A 149 -4.08 -68.08 -26.27
C PRO A 149 -3.75 -67.57 -27.73
N THR A 150 -2.43 -67.51 -28.08
CA THR A 150 -1.74 -67.48 -29.43
C THR A 150 -1.74 -66.17 -30.26
N ASN A 151 -0.69 -65.74 -31.00
CA ASN A 151 0.67 -66.23 -31.33
C ASN A 151 1.54 -65.11 -32.00
N GLN A 152 2.87 -65.24 -31.85
CA GLN A 152 3.99 -64.95 -32.78
C GLN A 152 4.40 -63.52 -33.25
N ASP A 153 5.55 -63.11 -32.70
CA ASP A 153 6.87 -62.86 -33.33
C ASP A 153 7.19 -61.71 -34.33
N LEU A 154 8.41 -61.19 -34.08
CA LEU A 154 9.38 -60.47 -34.93
C LEU A 154 9.21 -58.95 -35.17
N SER A 155 10.05 -58.14 -34.51
CA SER A 155 10.55 -56.85 -35.02
C SER A 155 11.90 -56.45 -34.39
N THR A 156 12.86 -56.18 -35.27
CA THR A 156 14.27 -55.75 -35.10
C THR A 156 14.36 -54.26 -34.70
N PRO A 157 15.49 -53.74 -34.19
CA PRO A 157 15.53 -52.52 -33.37
C PRO A 157 15.93 -51.27 -34.17
N ILE A 158 15.28 -50.13 -33.89
CA ILE A 158 15.83 -48.79 -34.13
C ILE A 158 15.39 -47.91 -32.96
N SER A 159 16.32 -47.57 -32.07
CA SER A 159 16.08 -46.73 -30.91
C SER A 159 16.06 -45.27 -31.36
N LEU A 160 14.88 -44.63 -31.28
CA LEU A 160 14.73 -43.18 -31.39
C LEU A 160 15.25 -42.51 -30.12
N SER A 161 16.15 -41.54 -30.29
CA SER A 161 16.45 -40.51 -29.28
C SER A 161 15.34 -39.45 -29.30
N SER A 162 14.57 -39.40 -28.21
CA SER A 162 13.58 -38.35 -27.94
C SER A 162 14.28 -37.06 -27.48
N PRO A 163 13.81 -35.86 -27.89
CA PRO A 163 14.29 -34.61 -27.33
C PRO A 163 13.68 -34.36 -25.95
N GLU A 164 14.54 -33.93 -25.04
CA GLU A 164 14.24 -33.55 -23.66
C GLU A 164 13.19 -32.42 -23.63
N THR A 165 12.14 -32.63 -22.84
CA THR A 165 11.16 -31.62 -22.49
C THR A 165 11.67 -30.92 -21.24
N GLU A 166 12.25 -29.73 -21.39
CA GLU A 166 12.53 -28.84 -20.26
C GLU A 166 11.19 -28.30 -19.73
N ASP A 167 10.74 -28.84 -18.61
CA ASP A 167 9.67 -28.27 -17.79
C ASP A 167 10.21 -26.98 -17.13
N HIS A 168 9.98 -25.83 -17.78
CA HIS A 168 10.14 -24.54 -17.13
C HIS A 168 9.04 -24.35 -16.09
N HIS A 169 9.37 -24.62 -14.82
CA HIS A 169 8.57 -24.19 -13.68
C HIS A 169 8.48 -22.65 -13.66
N HIS A 170 7.32 -22.12 -14.04
CA HIS A 170 6.96 -20.73 -13.79
C HIS A 170 6.88 -20.48 -12.28
N GLN A 171 7.89 -19.80 -11.76
CA GLN A 171 7.88 -19.22 -10.42
C GLN A 171 6.88 -18.04 -10.40
N PRO A 172 5.95 -17.96 -9.43
CA PRO A 172 5.05 -16.81 -9.33
C PRO A 172 5.89 -15.54 -9.15
N THR A 173 5.75 -14.60 -10.07
CA THR A 173 6.45 -13.32 -10.01
C THR A 173 5.99 -12.55 -8.78
N THR A 174 6.88 -12.36 -7.80
CA THR A 174 6.64 -11.52 -6.63
C THR A 174 6.24 -10.11 -7.10
N PRO A 175 5.16 -9.50 -6.59
CA PRO A 175 4.81 -8.14 -6.97
C PRO A 175 5.98 -7.18 -6.77
N ALA A 176 6.27 -6.37 -7.79
CA ALA A 176 7.48 -5.54 -7.89
C ALA A 176 7.69 -4.53 -6.75
N ALA A 177 6.74 -4.34 -5.82
CA ALA A 177 6.81 -3.36 -4.74
C ALA A 177 7.36 -3.92 -3.41
N GLN A 178 7.25 -5.22 -3.13
CA GLN A 178 7.58 -5.78 -1.83
C GLN A 178 9.08 -5.87 -1.55
N ILE A 179 9.48 -5.74 -0.29
CA ILE A 179 10.81 -6.08 0.21
C ILE A 179 10.74 -7.16 1.30
N PRO A 180 11.69 -8.10 1.37
CA PRO A 180 11.75 -9.03 2.50
C PRO A 180 11.93 -8.29 3.82
N SER A 181 11.04 -8.56 4.76
CA SER A 181 11.10 -8.08 6.14
C SER A 181 12.20 -8.80 6.90
N THR A 182 13.00 -8.06 7.64
CA THR A 182 13.93 -8.60 8.64
C THR A 182 13.20 -9.10 9.89
N SER A 183 11.96 -8.66 10.12
CA SER A 183 11.10 -9.13 11.20
C SER A 183 10.21 -10.30 10.76
N PRO A 184 10.01 -11.33 11.62
CA PRO A 184 9.04 -12.38 11.37
C PRO A 184 7.58 -11.88 11.41
N ASN A 185 7.36 -10.70 12.03
CA ASN A 185 6.06 -10.03 12.08
C ASN A 185 6.24 -8.62 11.49
N PRO A 186 6.22 -8.47 10.15
CA PRO A 186 6.22 -7.15 9.54
C PRO A 186 5.00 -6.34 10.00
N THR A 187 5.13 -5.02 10.04
CA THR A 187 4.05 -4.12 10.47
C THR A 187 2.83 -4.29 9.56
N ASN A 188 2.93 -4.02 8.26
CA ASN A 188 1.84 -4.22 7.28
C ASN A 188 0.46 -3.71 7.75
N TRP A 189 0.46 -2.50 8.33
CA TRP A 189 -0.73 -1.72 8.65
C TRP A 189 -0.41 -0.23 8.49
N LYS A 190 -1.44 0.61 8.49
CA LYS A 190 -1.33 2.06 8.33
C LYS A 190 -2.16 2.80 9.37
N LEU A 191 -1.78 4.04 9.63
CA LEU A 191 -2.62 5.06 10.25
C LEU A 191 -2.83 6.19 9.26
N THR A 192 -4.08 6.60 9.03
CA THR A 192 -4.36 7.71 8.12
C THR A 192 -5.39 8.66 8.69
N THR A 193 -5.32 9.94 8.32
CA THR A 193 -6.32 10.95 8.66
C THR A 193 -6.48 11.94 7.51
N THR A 194 -7.50 12.79 7.59
CA THR A 194 -7.72 13.90 6.67
C THR A 194 -7.83 15.19 7.46
N LEU A 195 -6.90 16.11 7.22
CA LEU A 195 -6.83 17.40 7.92
C LEU A 195 -7.74 18.47 7.28
N LEU A 196 -8.00 18.32 5.98
CA LEU A 196 -8.88 19.18 5.19
C LEU A 196 -9.63 18.33 4.17
N GLY A 197 -10.92 18.58 3.99
CA GLY A 197 -11.76 17.89 3.00
C GLY A 197 -12.31 16.54 3.50
N PRO A 198 -12.92 15.75 2.59
CA PRO A 198 -13.56 14.48 2.95
C PRO A 198 -12.55 13.37 3.27
N GLY A 199 -12.89 12.51 4.22
CA GLY A 199 -12.08 11.36 4.62
C GLY A 199 -12.10 10.21 3.62
N THR A 200 -11.13 9.30 3.74
CA THR A 200 -11.08 8.08 2.92
C THR A 200 -12.30 7.19 3.19
N LEU A 201 -12.91 6.68 2.11
CA LEU A 201 -14.05 5.79 2.16
C LEU A 201 -13.59 4.36 2.43
N PHE A 202 -14.22 3.66 3.35
CA PHE A 202 -13.95 2.24 3.65
C PHE A 202 -15.22 1.40 3.50
N ILE A 203 -15.05 0.18 3.01
CA ILE A 203 -16.09 -0.84 3.11
C ILE A 203 -16.20 -1.32 4.57
N PRO A 204 -17.40 -1.35 5.18
CA PRO A 204 -17.60 -1.75 6.57
C PRO A 204 -17.03 -3.14 6.91
N PRO A 205 -16.61 -3.42 8.16
CA PRO A 205 -15.96 -4.68 8.51
C PRO A 205 -16.83 -5.91 8.20
N ARG A 206 -18.16 -5.75 8.32
CA ARG A 206 -19.16 -6.80 8.06
C ARG A 206 -19.10 -7.33 6.62
N THR A 207 -18.77 -6.47 5.65
CA THR A 207 -18.80 -6.79 4.22
C THR A 207 -17.41 -6.71 3.56
N ASN A 208 -16.38 -6.31 4.30
CA ASN A 208 -15.02 -6.11 3.78
C ASN A 208 -14.40 -7.40 3.22
N ARG A 209 -14.60 -8.55 3.88
CA ARG A 209 -14.11 -9.85 3.38
C ARG A 209 -14.72 -10.20 2.01
N LEU A 210 -16.02 -9.95 1.84
CA LEU A 210 -16.69 -10.18 0.54
C LEU A 210 -16.17 -9.19 -0.50
N ALA A 211 -15.98 -7.92 -0.13
CA ALA A 211 -15.43 -6.92 -1.03
C ALA A 211 -14.01 -7.27 -1.51
N ARG A 212 -13.15 -7.82 -0.64
CA ARG A 212 -11.83 -8.35 -1.02
C ARG A 212 -11.95 -9.48 -2.04
N ALA A 213 -12.84 -10.44 -1.80
CA ALA A 213 -13.07 -11.54 -2.74
C ALA A 213 -13.56 -11.04 -4.11
N THR A 214 -14.48 -10.07 -4.13
CA THR A 214 -14.93 -9.40 -5.37
C THR A 214 -13.78 -8.70 -6.09
N GLN A 215 -12.94 -7.97 -5.34
CA GLN A 215 -11.76 -7.30 -5.89
C GLN A 215 -10.74 -8.27 -6.50
N GLN A 216 -10.44 -9.36 -5.80
CA GLN A 216 -9.55 -10.41 -6.30
C GLN A 216 -10.11 -11.08 -7.55
N ALA A 217 -11.41 -11.40 -7.56
CA ALA A 217 -12.08 -11.97 -8.71
C ALA A 217 -12.04 -11.04 -9.93
N ALA A 218 -12.28 -9.75 -9.75
CA ALA A 218 -12.20 -8.76 -10.82
C ALA A 218 -10.78 -8.63 -11.38
N LYS A 219 -9.76 -8.53 -10.51
CA LYS A 219 -8.35 -8.51 -10.91
C LYS A 219 -7.96 -9.79 -11.66
N ALA A 220 -8.38 -10.96 -11.18
CA ALA A 220 -8.10 -12.25 -11.81
C ALA A 220 -8.79 -12.38 -13.18
N ALA A 221 -10.06 -11.95 -13.29
CA ALA A 221 -10.80 -11.96 -14.55
C ALA A 221 -10.15 -11.03 -15.59
N ALA A 222 -9.71 -9.83 -15.18
CA ALA A 222 -9.01 -8.91 -16.05
C ALA A 222 -7.67 -9.47 -16.55
N ARG A 223 -6.91 -10.15 -15.68
CA ARG A 223 -5.68 -10.85 -16.08
C ARG A 223 -5.96 -12.02 -17.03
N ALA A 224 -7.02 -12.79 -16.76
CA ALA A 224 -7.39 -13.94 -17.59
C ALA A 224 -7.91 -13.54 -18.98
N ALA A 225 -8.47 -12.33 -19.12
CA ALA A 225 -8.94 -11.80 -20.39
C ALA A 225 -7.80 -11.45 -21.37
N ASP A 226 -6.57 -11.23 -20.87
CA ASP A 226 -5.38 -10.96 -21.69
C ASP A 226 -4.15 -11.72 -21.16
N PRO A 227 -4.11 -13.06 -21.31
CA PRO A 227 -3.11 -13.93 -20.68
C PRO A 227 -1.70 -13.76 -21.25
N ASN A 228 -1.58 -13.15 -22.43
CA ASN A 228 -0.30 -12.91 -23.10
C ASN A 228 0.25 -11.49 -22.83
N HIS A 229 -0.43 -10.70 -22.00
CA HIS A 229 -0.02 -9.35 -21.67
C HIS A 229 1.19 -9.33 -20.73
N VAL A 230 2.39 -9.42 -21.30
CA VAL A 230 3.63 -9.19 -20.57
C VAL A 230 3.90 -7.68 -20.52
N CYS A 231 3.51 -7.05 -19.43
CA CYS A 231 3.75 -5.63 -19.24
C CYS A 231 4.90 -5.36 -18.28
N VAL A 232 5.98 -4.80 -18.82
CA VAL A 232 7.11 -4.29 -18.03
C VAL A 232 6.99 -2.78 -17.73
N SER A 233 6.00 -2.11 -18.30
CA SER A 233 5.85 -0.65 -18.22
C SER A 233 4.58 -0.24 -17.49
N VAL A 234 4.74 0.50 -16.40
CA VAL A 234 3.65 1.16 -15.66
C VAL A 234 2.82 2.13 -16.52
N ARG A 235 3.29 2.48 -17.72
CA ARG A 235 2.60 3.37 -18.68
C ARG A 235 1.93 2.63 -19.84
N CYS A 236 1.81 1.31 -19.79
CA CYS A 236 1.13 0.57 -20.85
C CYS A 236 -0.35 0.94 -20.93
N VAL A 237 -0.80 1.34 -22.12
CA VAL A 237 -2.21 1.67 -22.38
C VAL A 237 -3.12 0.48 -22.09
N GLY A 238 -2.68 -0.75 -22.39
CA GLY A 238 -3.41 -1.98 -22.05
C GLY A 238 -3.61 -2.15 -20.53
N CYS A 239 -2.54 -2.01 -19.73
CA CYS A 239 -2.67 -2.01 -18.27
C CYS A 239 -3.54 -0.87 -17.74
N ALA A 240 -3.42 0.33 -18.32
CA ALA A 240 -4.23 1.48 -17.91
C ALA A 240 -5.73 1.24 -18.20
N MET A 241 -6.07 0.76 -19.39
CA MET A 241 -7.44 0.41 -19.77
C MET A 241 -8.00 -0.75 -18.96
N ALA A 242 -7.20 -1.81 -18.73
CA ALA A 242 -7.60 -2.91 -17.86
C ALA A 242 -7.83 -2.42 -16.42
N THR A 243 -6.99 -1.51 -15.94
CA THR A 243 -7.15 -0.88 -14.62
C THR A 243 -8.43 -0.06 -14.54
N GLU A 244 -8.76 0.74 -15.57
CA GLU A 244 -9.99 1.53 -15.58
C GLU A 244 -11.24 0.65 -15.71
N SER A 245 -11.21 -0.40 -16.54
CA SER A 245 -12.31 -1.37 -16.64
C SER A 245 -12.55 -2.09 -15.31
N VAL A 246 -11.47 -2.51 -14.62
CA VAL A 246 -11.56 -3.06 -13.26
C VAL A 246 -12.13 -2.02 -12.29
N ARG A 247 -11.70 -0.76 -12.39
CA ARG A 247 -12.21 0.33 -11.54
C ARG A 247 -13.71 0.51 -11.71
N GLU A 248 -14.20 0.59 -12.95
CA GLU A 248 -15.63 0.70 -13.24
C GLU A 248 -16.43 -0.50 -12.75
N GLN A 249 -15.91 -1.72 -12.96
CA GLN A 249 -16.53 -2.95 -12.47
C GLN A 249 -16.64 -2.95 -10.95
N LEU A 250 -15.56 -2.60 -10.24
CA LEU A 250 -15.54 -2.54 -8.78
C LEU A 250 -16.43 -1.44 -8.24
N ALA A 251 -16.51 -0.29 -8.91
CA ALA A 251 -17.43 0.79 -8.52
C ALA A 251 -18.89 0.30 -8.54
N ARG A 252 -19.29 -0.51 -9.53
CA ARG A 252 -20.62 -1.13 -9.60
C ARG A 252 -20.79 -2.21 -8.54
N ASP A 253 -19.90 -3.19 -8.51
CA ASP A 253 -20.06 -4.39 -7.68
C ASP A 253 -20.01 -4.07 -6.19
N LEU A 254 -19.17 -3.11 -5.79
CA LEU A 254 -19.01 -2.72 -4.40
C LEU A 254 -19.98 -1.61 -3.96
N GLY A 255 -20.75 -1.02 -4.88
CA GLY A 255 -21.70 0.05 -4.56
C GLY A 255 -22.76 -0.33 -3.51
N GLY A 256 -23.09 -1.62 -3.39
CA GLY A 256 -24.06 -2.14 -2.42
C GLY A 256 -23.50 -2.50 -1.04
N HIS A 257 -22.19 -2.39 -0.81
CA HIS A 257 -21.54 -2.89 0.41
C HIS A 257 -21.63 -1.93 1.61
N GLY A 258 -22.17 -0.73 1.40
CA GLY A 258 -22.14 0.36 2.38
C GLY A 258 -20.77 1.04 2.47
N ILE A 259 -20.72 2.21 3.10
CA ILE A 259 -19.50 3.01 3.23
C ILE A 259 -19.42 3.57 4.64
N VAL A 260 -18.22 3.57 5.21
CA VAL A 260 -17.88 4.29 6.44
C VAL A 260 -16.66 5.18 6.21
N GLN A 261 -16.58 6.28 6.96
CA GLN A 261 -15.54 7.29 6.80
C GLN A 261 -15.15 7.84 8.18
N ALA A 262 -13.88 8.19 8.35
CA ALA A 262 -13.44 8.92 9.53
C ALA A 262 -14.03 10.35 9.55
N SER A 263 -14.41 10.81 10.73
CA SER A 263 -14.81 12.20 10.98
C SER A 263 -13.58 13.10 11.17
N ALA A 264 -13.78 14.41 11.18
CA ALA A 264 -12.73 15.34 11.57
C ALA A 264 -12.24 15.03 13.00
N GLY A 265 -10.93 14.99 13.21
CA GLY A 265 -10.33 14.60 14.49
C GLY A 265 -10.29 13.08 14.73
N GLU A 266 -10.65 12.28 13.72
CA GLU A 266 -10.46 10.83 13.74
C GLU A 266 -9.37 10.40 12.76
N CYS A 267 -8.63 9.36 13.13
CA CYS A 267 -7.77 8.63 12.23
C CYS A 267 -8.26 7.20 12.09
N VAL A 268 -7.89 6.54 11.00
CA VAL A 268 -8.19 5.13 10.76
C VAL A 268 -6.90 4.32 10.84
N PHE A 269 -6.93 3.29 11.66
CA PHE A 269 -6.00 2.17 11.57
C PHE A 269 -6.56 1.15 10.59
N PHE A 270 -5.72 0.60 9.72
CA PHE A 270 -6.10 -0.56 8.92
C PHE A 270 -4.91 -1.42 8.50
N ARG A 271 -5.16 -2.72 8.34
CA ARG A 271 -4.23 -3.70 7.77
C ARG A 271 -4.15 -3.53 6.26
N VAL A 272 -3.03 -3.95 5.68
CA VAL A 272 -2.82 -4.00 4.23
C VAL A 272 -2.57 -5.44 3.78
N GLY A 273 -2.52 -5.65 2.47
CA GLY A 273 -2.38 -6.96 1.85
C GLY A 273 -3.69 -7.53 1.35
N GLU A 274 -3.59 -8.59 0.55
CA GLU A 274 -4.74 -9.20 -0.11
C GLU A 274 -5.67 -9.96 0.86
N ASP A 275 -5.12 -10.49 1.96
CA ASP A 275 -5.87 -11.34 2.89
C ASP A 275 -6.61 -10.54 3.97
N ASP A 276 -5.95 -9.53 4.54
CA ASP A 276 -6.42 -8.78 5.70
C ASP A 276 -6.69 -7.30 5.38
N GLY A 277 -6.41 -6.85 4.16
CA GLY A 277 -6.51 -5.44 3.76
C GLY A 277 -7.90 -4.84 3.95
N ALA A 278 -7.96 -3.58 4.37
CA ALA A 278 -9.20 -2.82 4.30
C ALA A 278 -9.45 -2.34 2.86
N VAL A 279 -10.63 -2.67 2.31
CA VAL A 279 -11.04 -2.18 0.99
C VAL A 279 -11.48 -0.72 1.14
N HIS A 280 -10.83 0.16 0.40
CA HIS A 280 -11.02 1.60 0.54
C HIS A 280 -10.91 2.34 -0.80
N SER A 281 -11.38 3.58 -0.81
CA SER A 281 -11.34 4.47 -1.96
C SER A 281 -11.15 5.90 -1.47
N GLU A 282 -10.53 6.73 -2.29
CA GLU A 282 -10.64 8.17 -2.16
C GLU A 282 -12.12 8.60 -2.27
N PRO A 283 -12.54 9.63 -1.52
CA PRO A 283 -13.86 10.21 -1.65
C PRO A 283 -13.96 11.09 -2.89
N ARG A 284 -15.19 11.35 -3.34
CA ARG A 284 -15.46 12.47 -4.25
C ARG A 284 -14.97 13.76 -3.60
N SER A 285 -14.08 14.47 -4.29
CA SER A 285 -13.43 15.66 -3.73
C SER A 285 -13.35 16.75 -4.78
N HIS A 286 -14.45 17.49 -4.94
CA HIS A 286 -14.48 18.70 -5.79
C HIS A 286 -13.88 19.93 -5.09
N GLY A 287 -13.49 19.80 -3.83
CA GLY A 287 -12.78 20.81 -3.05
C GLY A 287 -11.38 20.36 -2.64
N ASP A 288 -10.66 21.27 -1.99
CA ASP A 288 -9.32 21.03 -1.48
C ASP A 288 -9.31 19.92 -0.41
N ARG A 289 -8.29 19.06 -0.46
CA ARG A 289 -8.14 17.93 0.44
C ARG A 289 -6.70 17.76 0.90
N VAL A 290 -6.49 17.61 2.20
CA VAL A 290 -5.17 17.31 2.81
C VAL A 290 -5.28 15.97 3.54
N PHE A 291 -4.68 14.94 2.96
CA PHE A 291 -4.65 13.58 3.49
C PHE A 291 -3.27 13.25 4.05
N VAL A 292 -3.23 12.59 5.21
CA VAL A 292 -2.00 12.16 5.86
C VAL A 292 -2.01 10.66 6.02
N ASN A 293 -0.92 10.01 5.60
CA ASN A 293 -0.71 8.58 5.69
C ASN A 293 0.59 8.26 6.44
N VAL A 294 0.54 7.31 7.36
CA VAL A 294 1.68 6.82 8.13
C VAL A 294 1.77 5.31 7.97
N VAL A 295 2.89 4.85 7.42
CA VAL A 295 3.27 3.43 7.36
C VAL A 295 4.44 3.21 8.32
N PRO A 296 4.24 2.58 9.48
CA PRO A 296 5.34 2.22 10.36
C PRO A 296 6.17 1.07 9.78
N GLY A 297 7.44 1.01 10.13
CA GLY A 297 8.31 -0.10 9.77
C GLY A 297 9.56 -0.12 10.64
N HIS A 298 10.26 -1.26 10.67
CA HIS A 298 11.56 -1.31 11.31
C HIS A 298 12.58 -0.55 10.46
N GLU A 299 13.62 -0.01 11.11
CA GLU A 299 14.67 0.75 10.44
C GLU A 299 15.31 -0.02 9.29
N ALA A 300 15.65 -1.30 9.49
CA ALA A 300 16.25 -2.13 8.47
C ALA A 300 15.33 -2.34 7.25
N ASP A 301 14.03 -2.53 7.50
CA ASP A 301 13.04 -2.71 6.43
C ASP A 301 12.89 -1.41 5.63
N LEU A 302 12.74 -0.26 6.32
CA LEU A 302 12.61 1.03 5.65
C LEU A 302 13.88 1.42 4.88
N LYS A 303 15.09 1.12 5.40
CA LYS A 303 16.36 1.29 4.67
C LYS A 303 16.40 0.45 3.41
N ALA A 304 16.01 -0.81 3.48
CA ALA A 304 15.95 -1.70 2.31
C ALA A 304 14.94 -1.20 1.27
N LEU A 305 13.78 -0.68 1.73
CA LEU A 305 12.76 -0.12 0.85
C LEU A 305 13.29 1.12 0.13
N MET A 306 13.90 2.06 0.85
CA MET A 306 14.51 3.27 0.27
C MET A 306 15.62 2.91 -0.73
N GLY A 307 16.50 1.98 -0.36
CA GLY A 307 17.59 1.51 -1.23
C GLY A 307 17.11 0.89 -2.54
N LYS A 308 15.98 0.17 -2.54
CA LYS A 308 15.35 -0.36 -3.77
C LYS A 308 14.97 0.74 -4.77
N TRP A 309 14.66 1.94 -4.28
CA TRP A 309 14.34 3.12 -5.10
C TRP A 309 15.54 4.04 -5.32
N GLY A 310 16.75 3.62 -4.94
CA GLY A 310 17.97 4.42 -5.06
C GLY A 310 17.99 5.64 -4.15
N MET A 311 17.22 5.61 -3.05
CA MET A 311 17.13 6.73 -2.11
C MET A 311 17.89 6.45 -0.82
N GLU A 312 18.46 7.49 -0.23
CA GLU A 312 19.10 7.44 1.08
C GLU A 312 18.09 7.42 2.22
N TYR A 313 18.53 6.98 3.40
CA TYR A 313 17.75 6.96 4.62
C TYR A 313 18.52 7.61 5.78
N PRO A 314 17.88 8.47 6.60
CA PRO A 314 16.52 8.98 6.47
C PRO A 314 16.41 10.03 5.35
N ARG A 315 15.19 10.30 4.86
CA ARG A 315 14.99 11.30 3.80
C ARG A 315 13.64 11.98 3.88
N ALA A 316 13.60 13.25 3.50
CA ALA A 316 12.40 14.05 3.33
C ALA A 316 12.38 14.66 1.92
N TRP A 317 11.28 14.56 1.18
CA TRP A 317 11.18 15.09 -0.18
C TRP A 317 9.76 15.53 -0.50
N CYS A 318 9.61 16.32 -1.56
CA CYS A 318 8.33 16.75 -2.08
C CYS A 318 8.21 16.50 -3.59
N VAL A 319 6.98 16.39 -4.06
CA VAL A 319 6.63 16.18 -5.47
C VAL A 319 5.46 17.10 -5.82
N GLY A 320 5.42 17.61 -7.06
CA GLY A 320 4.32 18.46 -7.54
C GLY A 320 4.46 19.94 -7.16
N LEU A 321 5.64 20.37 -6.72
CA LEU A 321 5.93 21.80 -6.60
C LEU A 321 6.20 22.41 -7.99
N PRO A 322 5.77 23.66 -8.26
CA PRO A 322 6.11 24.36 -9.48
C PRO A 322 7.63 24.41 -9.67
N LEU A 323 8.11 24.09 -10.87
CA LEU A 323 9.50 24.31 -11.24
C LEU A 323 9.74 25.83 -11.30
N VAL A 324 10.36 26.39 -10.26
CA VAL A 324 11.01 27.69 -10.41
C VAL A 324 12.33 27.41 -11.13
N ILE A 325 12.28 27.40 -12.47
CA ILE A 325 13.47 27.42 -13.30
C ILE A 325 14.04 28.83 -13.14
N GLY A 326 14.97 29.01 -12.20
CA GLY A 326 15.96 30.07 -12.35
C GLY A 326 16.70 29.80 -13.66
N GLU A 327 17.05 30.84 -14.40
CA GLU A 327 17.86 30.69 -15.61
C GLU A 327 19.16 29.92 -15.27
N GLY A 328 19.19 28.63 -15.59
CA GLY A 328 20.32 27.73 -15.36
C GLY A 328 20.04 26.62 -14.35
N GLU A 329 20.15 25.38 -14.84
CA GLU A 329 20.15 24.09 -14.12
C GLU A 329 18.78 23.41 -13.88
N GLU A 330 18.47 22.45 -14.75
CA GLU A 330 17.56 21.35 -14.47
C GLU A 330 18.18 20.45 -13.40
N CYS A 331 17.48 20.21 -12.29
CA CYS A 331 17.56 18.94 -11.56
C CYS A 331 16.41 18.79 -10.56
N LEU A 332 15.98 17.53 -10.37
CA LEU A 332 15.28 17.06 -9.18
C LEU A 332 15.89 17.75 -7.95
N ARG A 333 15.09 18.48 -7.16
CA ARG A 333 15.60 19.09 -5.92
C ARG A 333 15.89 17.96 -4.91
N ASP A 334 17.12 17.47 -4.94
CA ASP A 334 17.76 16.86 -3.80
C ASP A 334 17.94 17.96 -2.74
N VAL A 335 17.00 18.04 -1.80
CA VAL A 335 17.24 18.81 -0.56
C VAL A 335 17.78 17.80 0.45
N GLY A 336 19.05 17.45 0.25
CA GLY A 336 19.83 16.64 1.16
C GLY A 336 20.76 17.51 2.00
N VAL A 337 20.85 17.15 3.28
CA VAL A 337 21.87 17.53 4.28
C VAL A 337 21.67 18.89 4.99
N GLU A 338 21.15 18.82 6.21
CA GLU A 338 21.90 19.10 7.45
C GLU A 338 21.16 18.41 8.62
N ILE A 339 21.90 17.64 9.42
CA ILE A 339 21.43 16.95 10.65
C ILE A 339 21.53 17.92 11.81
#